data_AF-A0A1D1XDM4-F1
#
_entry.id   AF-A0A1D1XDM4-F1
#
_cell.length_a   1.000
_cell.length_b   1.000
_cell.length_c   1.000
_cell.angle_alpha   90.00
_cell.angle_beta   90.00
_cell.angle_gamma   90.00
#
_symmetry.space_group_name_H-M   'P 1'
#
loop_
_entity.id
_entity.type
_entity.pdbx_description
1 polymer ?
#
loop_
_entity_poly.entity_id
_entity_poly.type
_entity_poly.pdbx_seq_one_letter_code
_entity_poly.pdbx_strand_id
1 'polypeptide(L)'
;EKRLLANALLDFSNERFVLLSESCIPVFNFPTVYEYLINSGHSFVESYDDPSSRGRGRYSRHMAPDVMLYQWRKGSEWFEMNRQLAVNIVADLKYYSIFRKYCKPSCYPDEHYIP
;
A
#
# COMPACT_ATOMS: atom_id res chain seq x y z
N GLU A 1 -4.18 6.95 4.18
CA GLU A 1 -4.27 6.67 2.72
C GLU A 1 -5.61 6.13 2.23
N LYS A 2 -6.17 5.05 2.80
CA LYS A 2 -7.42 4.41 2.30
C LYS A 2 -8.57 5.38 1.98
N ARG A 3 -8.76 6.44 2.78
CA ARG A 3 -9.78 7.49 2.51
C ARG A 3 -9.45 8.35 1.28
N LEU A 4 -8.18 8.69 1.05
CA LEU A 4 -7.75 9.42 -0.14
C LEU A 4 -8.00 8.58 -1.39
N LEU A 5 -7.64 7.30 -1.33
CA LEU A 5 -7.87 6.35 -2.42
C LEU A 5 -9.36 6.18 -2.73
N ALA A 6 -10.19 6.02 -1.69
CA ALA A 6 -11.65 5.94 -1.84
C ALA A 6 -12.25 7.18 -2.48
N ASN A 7 -11.77 8.37 -2.12
CA ASN A 7 -12.22 9.63 -2.71
C ASN A 7 -11.80 9.74 -4.18
N ALA A 8 -10.56 9.39 -4.50
CA ALA A 8 -10.06 9.43 -5.88
C ALA A 8 -10.79 8.44 -6.81
N LEU A 9 -11.26 7.31 -6.28
CA LEU A 9 -12.04 6.30 -7.03
C LEU A 9 -13.44 6.77 -7.44
N LEU A 10 -13.97 7.84 -6.81
CA LEU A 10 -15.27 8.42 -7.18
C LEU A 10 -15.27 8.97 -8.62
N ASP A 11 -14.09 9.36 -9.13
CA ASP A 11 -13.92 9.65 -10.54
C ASP A 11 -13.64 8.35 -11.30
N PHE A 12 -14.52 8.03 -12.25
CA PHE A 12 -14.42 6.84 -13.08
C PHE A 12 -13.31 6.92 -14.13
N SER A 13 -12.81 8.11 -14.44
CA SER A 13 -11.69 8.31 -15.38
C SER A 13 -10.31 8.06 -14.76
N ASN A 14 -10.22 7.95 -13.43
CA ASN A 14 -8.96 7.66 -12.74
C ASN A 14 -8.60 6.17 -12.86
N GLU A 15 -7.53 5.89 -13.62
CA GLU A 15 -7.02 4.53 -13.84
C GLU A 15 -5.77 4.17 -13.03
N ARG A 16 -4.97 5.17 -12.66
CA ARG A 16 -3.71 5.01 -11.91
C ARG A 16 -3.72 5.95 -10.70
N PHE A 17 -3.22 5.47 -9.57
CA PHE A 17 -3.23 6.18 -8.30
C PHE A 17 -1.81 6.22 -7.74
N VAL A 18 -1.26 7.42 -7.59
CA VAL A 18 0.09 7.66 -7.04
C VAL A 18 -0.05 8.47 -5.76
N LEU A 19 0.57 8.02 -4.66
CA LEU A 19 0.65 8.79 -3.42
C LEU A 19 1.93 9.64 -3.43
N LEU A 20 1.82 10.93 -3.11
CA LEU A 20 2.93 11.89 -3.05
C LEU A 20 2.74 12.86 -1.86
N SER A 21 3.83 13.43 -1.36
CA SER A 21 3.83 14.59 -0.44
C SER A 21 4.37 15.85 -1.11
N GLU A 22 4.30 16.96 -0.39
CA GLU A 22 4.93 18.24 -0.75
C GLU A 22 6.45 18.19 -0.87
N SER A 23 7.11 17.15 -0.34
CA SER A 23 8.55 16.94 -0.46
C SER A 23 8.95 16.04 -1.64
N CYS A 24 7.99 15.48 -2.37
CA CYS A 24 8.26 14.69 -3.57
C CYS A 24 8.62 15.59 -4.75
N ILE A 25 9.68 15.23 -5.48
CA ILE A 25 10.13 15.95 -6.69
C ILE A 25 10.15 14.96 -7.86
N PRO A 26 9.52 15.29 -9.01
CA PRO A 26 9.56 14.44 -10.19
C PRO A 26 10.97 14.36 -10.75
N VAL A 27 11.45 13.14 -11.00
CA VAL A 27 12.76 12.90 -11.63
C VAL A 27 12.66 12.67 -13.15
N PHE A 28 11.44 12.44 -13.65
CA PHE A 28 11.09 12.37 -15.07
C PHE A 28 9.93 13.32 -15.36
N ASN A 29 9.81 13.76 -16.62
CA ASN A 29 8.69 14.61 -17.03
C ASN A 29 7.36 13.84 -17.02
N PHE A 30 6.25 14.59 -17.02
CA PHE A 30 4.91 14.00 -16.94
C PHE A 30 4.59 13.05 -18.11
N PRO A 31 4.83 13.40 -19.39
CA PRO A 31 4.58 12.46 -20.51
C PRO A 31 5.27 11.10 -20.31
N THR A 32 6.54 11.09 -19.91
CA THR A 32 7.29 9.85 -19.65
C THR A 32 6.63 9.00 -18.56
N VAL A 33 6.27 9.61 -17.42
CA VAL A 33 5.63 8.89 -16.32
C VAL A 33 4.23 8.40 -16.70
N TYR A 34 3.44 9.25 -17.37
CA TYR A 34 2.10 8.92 -17.81
C TYR A 34 2.11 7.73 -18.78
N GLU A 35 2.95 7.76 -19.81
CA GLU A 35 3.06 6.68 -20.79
C GLU A 35 3.53 5.37 -20.14
N TYR A 36 4.46 5.44 -19.19
CA TYR A 36 4.92 4.26 -18.47
C TYR A 36 3.81 3.63 -17.61
N LEU A 37 3.10 4.44 -16.81
CA LEU A 37 2.09 3.94 -15.89
C LEU A 37 0.83 3.48 -16.62
N ILE A 38 0.35 4.22 -17.62
CA ILE A 38 -0.90 3.88 -18.32
C ILE A 38 -0.77 2.59 -19.15
N ASN A 39 0.42 2.32 -19.69
CA ASN A 39 0.70 1.12 -20.48
C ASN A 39 1.20 -0.06 -19.64
N SER A 40 1.45 0.13 -18.34
CA SER A 40 1.88 -0.94 -17.45
C SER A 40 0.71 -1.82 -17.01
N GLY A 41 0.85 -3.14 -17.19
CA GLY A 41 -0.07 -4.13 -16.59
C GLY A 41 0.13 -4.34 -15.09
N HIS A 42 1.12 -3.68 -14.48
CA HIS A 42 1.51 -3.87 -13.08
C HIS A 42 1.22 -2.65 -12.22
N SER A 43 0.99 -2.87 -10.93
CA SER A 43 1.06 -1.86 -9.87
C SER A 43 2.44 -1.88 -9.23
N PHE A 44 2.92 -0.77 -8.67
CA PHE A 44 4.25 -0.66 -8.08
C PHE A 44 4.17 -0.30 -6.60
N VAL A 45 4.52 -1.26 -5.76
CA VAL A 45 4.59 -1.14 -4.30
C VAL A 45 5.93 -1.70 -3.83
N GLU A 46 6.50 -1.13 -2.78
CA GLU A 46 7.71 -1.70 -2.16
C GLU A 46 7.32 -2.81 -1.18
N SER A 47 7.83 -4.03 -1.40
CA SER A 47 7.50 -5.17 -0.55
C SER A 47 8.72 -6.05 -0.30
N TYR A 48 9.24 -6.05 0.92
CA TYR A 48 10.38 -6.85 1.33
C TYR A 48 10.16 -7.52 2.69
N ASP A 49 10.91 -8.58 2.96
CA ASP A 49 10.95 -9.22 4.28
C ASP A 49 12.12 -8.64 5.05
N ASP A 50 11.83 -7.90 6.12
CA ASP A 50 12.82 -7.28 6.99
C ASP A 50 12.91 -8.07 8.30
N PRO A 51 13.99 -8.85 8.53
CA PRO A 51 14.11 -9.68 9.72
C PRO A 51 14.38 -8.86 11.00
N SER A 52 14.58 -7.54 10.90
CA SER A 52 14.90 -6.69 12.03
C SER A 52 13.71 -6.43 12.96
N SER A 53 13.99 -5.74 14.07
CA SER A 53 12.95 -5.25 15.00
C SER A 53 11.96 -4.28 14.35
N ARG A 54 12.32 -3.63 13.24
CA ARG A 54 11.47 -2.70 12.48
C ARG A 54 10.60 -3.38 11.43
N GLY A 55 10.89 -4.63 11.08
CA GLY A 55 10.09 -5.45 10.16
C GLY A 55 9.30 -6.51 10.91
N ARG A 56 9.83 -7.75 10.93
CA ARG A 56 9.23 -8.89 11.66
C ARG A 56 9.02 -8.62 13.14
N GLY A 57 9.85 -7.78 13.77
CA GLY A 57 9.66 -7.40 15.17
C GLY A 57 8.36 -6.66 15.47
N ARG A 58 7.70 -6.08 14.46
CA ARG A 58 6.41 -5.39 14.57
C ARG A 58 5.21 -6.30 14.32
N TYR A 59 5.42 -7.54 13.88
CA TYR A 59 4.35 -8.50 13.66
C TYR A 59 3.71 -8.93 14.99
N SER A 60 2.37 -8.92 15.04
CA SER A 60 1.62 -9.46 16.17
C SER A 60 1.20 -10.90 15.90
N ARG A 61 1.57 -11.84 16.78
CA ARG A 61 1.17 -13.25 16.67
C ARG A 61 -0.34 -13.46 16.68
N HIS A 62 -1.12 -12.49 17.19
CA HIS A 62 -2.57 -12.51 17.20
C HIS A 62 -3.20 -12.28 15.81
N MET A 63 -2.40 -11.92 14.81
CA MET A 63 -2.86 -11.84 13.41
C MET A 63 -2.96 -13.22 12.75
N ALA A 64 -2.31 -14.24 13.31
CA ALA A 64 -2.51 -15.63 12.88
C ALA A 64 -3.91 -16.13 13.31
N PRO A 65 -4.56 -17.01 12.52
CA PRO A 65 -4.05 -17.64 11.31
C PRO A 65 -4.26 -16.82 10.03
N ASP A 66 -4.94 -15.67 10.09
CA ASP A 66 -5.35 -14.92 8.91
C ASP A 66 -4.17 -14.26 8.18
N VAL A 67 -3.18 -13.75 8.92
CA VAL A 67 -1.92 -13.24 8.38
C VAL A 67 -0.79 -13.95 9.10
N MET A 68 -0.08 -14.82 8.38
CA MET A 68 1.06 -15.54 8.92
C MET A 68 2.34 -14.71 8.84
N LEU A 69 3.33 -15.00 9.69
CA LEU A 69 4.59 -14.26 9.71
C LEU A 69 5.32 -14.25 8.37
N TYR A 70 5.25 -15.33 7.57
CA TYR A 70 5.90 -15.38 6.25
C TYR A 70 5.19 -14.48 5.21
N GLN A 71 3.94 -14.10 5.47
CA GLN A 71 3.17 -13.14 4.67
C GLN A 71 3.37 -11.70 5.17
N TRP A 72 4.01 -11.52 6.33
CA TRP A 72 4.33 -10.20 6.85
C TRP A 72 5.42 -9.58 6.01
N ARG A 73 5.12 -8.42 5.44
CA ARG A 73 6.02 -7.65 4.59
C ARG A 73 6.15 -6.24 5.12
N LYS A 74 7.26 -5.61 4.76
CA LYS A 74 7.52 -4.20 5.01
C LYS A 74 7.68 -3.51 3.66
N GLY A 75 7.23 -2.28 3.60
CA GLY A 75 7.32 -1.42 2.44
C GLY A 75 7.51 0.04 2.83
N SER A 76 7.51 0.85 1.80
CA SER A 76 7.38 2.30 1.89
C SER A 76 5.90 2.68 1.90
N GLU A 77 5.55 3.80 2.53
CA GLU A 77 4.19 4.38 2.48
C GLU A 77 3.79 4.78 1.04
N TRP A 78 4.78 5.07 0.19
CA TRP A 78 4.58 5.41 -1.22
C TRP A 78 4.14 4.20 -2.04
N PHE A 79 3.09 4.40 -2.84
CA PHE A 79 2.62 3.42 -3.81
C PHE A 79 2.25 4.07 -5.13
N GLU A 80 2.26 3.22 -6.15
CA GLU A 80 1.51 3.39 -7.37
C GLU A 80 0.64 2.15 -7.58
N MET A 81 -0.62 2.34 -7.95
CA MET A 81 -1.50 1.21 -8.28
C MET A 81 -2.52 1.51 -9.36
N ASN A 82 -2.90 0.47 -10.09
CA ASN A 82 -4.03 0.51 -10.99
C ASN A 82 -5.38 0.54 -10.24
N ARG A 83 -6.43 0.93 -10.97
CA ARG A 83 -7.80 1.04 -10.45
C ARG A 83 -8.32 -0.26 -9.84
N GLN A 84 -8.05 -1.39 -10.47
CA GLN A 84 -8.54 -2.68 -9.97
C GLN A 84 -7.99 -2.99 -8.57
N LEU A 85 -6.68 -2.79 -8.36
CA LEU A 85 -6.07 -2.97 -7.05
C LEU A 85 -6.58 -1.94 -6.03
N ALA A 86 -6.75 -0.69 -6.45
CA ALA A 86 -7.29 0.36 -5.59
C ALA A 86 -8.69 0.04 -5.07
N VAL A 87 -9.58 -0.46 -5.94
CA VAL A 87 -10.93 -0.93 -5.55
C VAL A 87 -10.82 -2.06 -4.54
N ASN A 88 -9.96 -3.05 -4.78
CA ASN A 88 -9.76 -4.19 -3.87
C ASN A 88 -9.30 -3.72 -2.48
N ILE A 89 -8.36 -2.77 -2.40
CA ILE A 89 -7.86 -2.22 -1.13
C ILE A 89 -8.94 -1.45 -0.38
N VAL A 90 -9.75 -0.64 -1.09
CA VAL A 90 -10.85 0.10 -0.47
C VAL A 90 -11.94 -0.85 0.04
N ALA A 91 -12.26 -1.88 -0.75
CA ALA A 91 -13.26 -2.89 -0.42
C ALA A 91 -12.80 -3.89 0.65
N ASP A 92 -11.50 -4.02 0.93
CA ASP A 92 -11.02 -4.97 1.92
C ASP A 92 -11.47 -4.58 3.35
N LEU A 93 -12.33 -5.41 3.91
CA LEU A 93 -12.78 -5.32 5.30
C LEU A 93 -12.08 -6.35 6.18
N LYS A 94 -11.60 -7.46 5.61
CA LYS A 94 -11.04 -8.57 6.38
C LYS A 94 -9.66 -8.19 6.91
N TYR A 95 -8.67 -8.00 6.04
CA TYR A 95 -7.31 -7.74 6.48
C TYR A 95 -7.20 -6.36 7.10
N TYR A 96 -7.88 -5.36 6.55
CA TYR A 96 -7.98 -4.05 7.16
C TYR A 96 -8.44 -4.09 8.64
N SER A 97 -9.45 -4.91 8.97
CA SER A 97 -9.91 -5.03 10.37
C SER A 97 -8.88 -5.68 11.29
N ILE A 98 -8.14 -6.69 10.79
CA ILE A 98 -7.08 -7.38 11.52
C ILE A 98 -5.93 -6.41 11.80
N PHE A 99 -5.45 -5.70 10.78
CA PHE A 99 -4.40 -4.68 10.93
C PHE A 99 -4.84 -3.58 11.89
N ARG A 100 -6.07 -3.05 11.74
CA ARG A 100 -6.62 -2.04 12.65
C ARG A 100 -6.66 -2.52 14.11
N LYS A 101 -6.91 -3.81 14.34
CA LYS A 101 -7.01 -4.41 15.68
C LYS A 101 -5.63 -4.69 16.30
N TYR A 102 -4.71 -5.25 15.52
CA TYR A 102 -3.47 -5.84 16.05
C TYR A 102 -2.18 -5.10 15.68
N CYS A 103 -2.17 -4.26 14.64
CA CYS A 103 -1.05 -3.37 14.35
C CYS A 103 -1.20 -2.11 15.21
N LYS A 104 -0.73 -2.19 16.45
CA LYS A 104 -0.68 -1.08 17.42
C LYS A 104 0.77 -0.64 17.61
N PRO A 105 1.04 0.61 18.04
CA PRO A 105 2.40 1.09 18.27
C PRO A 105 3.24 0.06 19.05
N SER A 106 4.44 -0.29 18.58
CA SER A 106 5.24 0.35 17.52
C SER A 106 5.04 -0.18 16.08
N CYS A 107 3.89 -0.80 15.76
CA CYS A 107 3.52 -1.17 14.39
C CYS A 107 2.85 0.00 13.64
N TYR A 108 3.19 0.17 12.36
CA TYR A 108 2.69 1.24 11.48
C TYR A 108 2.00 0.62 10.25
N PRO A 109 0.65 0.74 10.12
CA PRO A 109 -0.08 0.07 9.05
C PRO A 109 0.24 0.55 7.63
N ASP A 110 0.64 1.80 7.46
CA ASP A 110 1.12 2.39 6.21
C ASP A 110 2.34 1.65 5.62
N GLU A 111 3.25 1.16 6.46
CA GLU A 111 4.42 0.37 6.03
C GLU A 111 4.13 -1.15 5.87
N HIS A 112 2.95 -1.63 6.27
CA HIS A 112 2.69 -3.08 6.42
C HIS A 112 1.34 -3.59 5.88
N TYR A 113 0.35 -2.74 5.62
CA TYR A 113 -0.98 -3.15 5.10
C TYR A 113 -1.06 -3.16 3.57
N ILE A 114 -0.38 -2.20 2.92
CA ILE A 114 -0.15 -2.19 1.47
C ILE A 114 1.34 -2.50 1.17
N PRO A 115 1.91 -3.66 1.55
CA PRO A 115 3.31 -3.96 1.28
C PRO A 115 3.48 -4.76 -0.02
#